data_AF-A0A285IQ45-F1
#
_entry.id   AF-A0A285IQ45-F1
#
_cell.length_a   1.000
_cell.length_b   1.000
_cell.length_c   1.000
_cell.angle_alpha   90.00
_cell.angle_beta   90.00
_cell.angle_gamma   90.00
#
_symmetry.space_group_name_H-M   'P 1'
#
loop_
_entity.id
_entity.type
_entity.pdbx_description
1 polymer ?
#
loop_
_entity_poly.entity_id
_entity_poly.type
_entity_poly.pdbx_seq_one_letter_code
_entity_poly.pdbx_strand_id
1 'polypeptide(L)'
;MTSQLEFAARSAFAQVLNAWRTRRGLSKKQLAASMGYHPSYISHVESLRHHPTFEFACRAEAVLASGNEIIEAYTGCLPTGALEPAARSGYEPSPMLPATIVIEDELATLTYTDDWYVCRVERLVRNVGDRPVTTCPVRIDVDRFPDQPGVSRQLYQERPLRLADLDFAAAAGEELMDVRVTRTSDAYLKLALVFGNARARFPLYPGEQTRVAYSYRVPASQYGQWFQREVRFPTRALTVSLRLPESLGAEVGAEVLSYAGIKSYTPTVAHADDGTVLHTMRMRELLLTSQVRLRWRFAAPRVSAPRAA
;
A
#
# COMPACT_ATOMS: atom_id res chain seq x y z
N MET A 1 32.48 -27.71 -4.07
CA MET A 1 32.38 -27.07 -5.40
C MET A 1 31.22 -26.07 -5.48
N THR A 2 30.07 -26.32 -4.85
CA THR A 2 28.87 -25.43 -4.86
C THR A 2 29.13 -24.03 -4.27
N SER A 3 29.82 -23.93 -3.14
CA SER A 3 30.11 -22.64 -2.47
C SER A 3 31.04 -21.71 -3.28
N GLN A 4 31.89 -22.25 -4.14
CA GLN A 4 32.86 -21.48 -4.94
C GLN A 4 32.22 -20.88 -6.20
N LEU A 5 31.27 -21.60 -6.82
CA LEU A 5 30.44 -21.07 -7.90
C LEU A 5 29.47 -19.99 -7.42
N GLU A 6 28.84 -20.18 -6.26
CA GLU A 6 27.96 -19.17 -5.66
C GLU A 6 28.73 -17.87 -5.34
N PHE A 7 29.95 -17.99 -4.80
CA PHE A 7 30.79 -16.82 -4.54
C PHE A 7 31.19 -16.08 -5.83
N ALA A 8 31.52 -16.83 -6.90
CA ALA A 8 31.86 -16.25 -8.20
C ALA A 8 30.67 -15.52 -8.85
N ALA A 9 29.47 -16.13 -8.82
CA ALA A 9 28.25 -15.51 -9.35
C ALA A 9 27.89 -14.21 -8.60
N ARG A 10 27.97 -14.21 -7.27
CA ARG A 10 27.72 -13.02 -6.45
C ARG A 10 28.75 -11.92 -6.69
N SER A 11 30.01 -12.30 -6.91
CA SER A 11 31.08 -11.37 -7.27
C SER A 11 30.82 -10.70 -8.62
N ALA A 12 30.36 -11.46 -9.61
CA ALA A 12 30.00 -10.93 -10.92
C ALA A 12 28.85 -9.92 -10.83
N PHE A 13 27.80 -10.22 -10.07
CA PHE A 13 26.70 -9.27 -9.84
C PHE A 13 27.16 -7.97 -9.19
N ALA A 14 27.97 -8.07 -8.12
CA ALA A 14 28.47 -6.89 -7.41
C ALA A 14 29.34 -6.00 -8.31
N GLN A 15 30.11 -6.59 -9.23
CA GLN A 15 30.93 -5.87 -10.19
C GLN A 15 30.08 -5.12 -11.22
N VAL A 16 29.08 -5.77 -11.82
CA VAL A 16 28.17 -5.14 -12.80
C VAL A 16 27.41 -3.97 -12.17
N LEU A 17 26.89 -4.16 -10.95
CA LEU A 17 26.21 -3.10 -10.20
C LEU A 17 27.13 -1.90 -9.93
N ASN A 18 28.35 -2.14 -9.47
CA ASN A 18 29.31 -1.09 -9.15
C ASN A 18 29.73 -0.30 -10.40
N ALA A 19 29.99 -1.01 -11.51
CA ALA A 19 30.36 -0.41 -12.78
C ALA A 19 29.28 0.54 -13.29
N TRP A 20 28.02 0.11 -13.31
CA TRP A 20 26.90 0.94 -13.77
C TRP A 20 26.59 2.11 -12.81
N ARG A 21 26.66 1.88 -11.50
CA ARG A 21 26.52 2.95 -10.50
C ARG A 21 27.58 4.04 -10.70
N THR A 22 28.83 3.65 -10.92
CA THR A 22 29.94 4.58 -11.14
C THR A 22 29.82 5.29 -12.48
N ARG A 23 29.42 4.59 -13.55
CA ARG A 23 29.18 5.17 -14.89
C ARG A 23 28.07 6.23 -14.90
N ARG A 24 27.06 6.07 -14.04
CA ARG A 24 25.98 7.05 -13.83
C ARG A 24 26.33 8.16 -12.82
N GLY A 25 27.55 8.14 -12.27
CA GLY A 25 28.02 9.15 -11.30
C GLY A 25 27.30 9.12 -9.95
N LEU A 26 26.65 8.00 -9.60
CA LEU A 26 25.85 7.91 -8.37
C LEU A 26 26.70 7.42 -7.19
N SER A 27 26.65 8.13 -6.06
CA SER A 27 27.14 7.58 -4.80
C SER A 27 26.26 6.44 -4.31
N LYS A 28 26.79 5.55 -3.46
CA LYS A 28 26.00 4.46 -2.84
C LYS A 28 24.77 5.01 -2.09
N LYS A 29 24.90 6.18 -1.46
CA LYS A 29 23.80 6.85 -0.74
C LYS A 29 22.71 7.35 -1.70
N GLN A 30 23.08 7.91 -2.85
CA GLN A 30 22.13 8.37 -3.86
C GLN A 30 21.43 7.19 -4.53
N LEU A 31 22.16 6.14 -4.90
CA LEU A 31 21.54 4.93 -5.45
C LEU A 31 20.56 4.30 -4.45
N ALA A 32 20.95 4.20 -3.17
CA ALA A 32 20.09 3.69 -2.12
C ALA A 32 18.80 4.53 -1.98
N ALA A 33 18.92 5.86 -1.95
CA ALA A 33 17.78 6.75 -1.88
C ALA A 33 16.82 6.57 -3.08
N SER A 34 17.36 6.52 -4.30
CA SER A 34 16.56 6.31 -5.52
C SER A 34 15.91 4.93 -5.58
N MET A 35 16.54 3.90 -5.01
CA MET A 35 16.00 2.54 -4.94
C MET A 35 15.15 2.30 -3.68
N GLY A 36 15.01 3.27 -2.78
CA GLY A 36 14.28 3.12 -1.50
C GLY A 36 14.95 2.20 -0.47
N TYR A 37 16.28 2.05 -0.52
CA TYR A 37 17.08 1.27 0.43
C TYR A 37 17.89 2.15 1.39
N HIS A 38 18.32 1.57 2.51
CA HIS A 38 19.32 2.20 3.36
C HIS A 38 20.71 2.13 2.68
N PRO A 39 21.55 3.20 2.73
CA PRO A 39 22.87 3.21 2.10
C PRO A 39 23.78 2.02 2.45
N SER A 40 23.68 1.52 3.69
CA SER A 40 24.42 0.33 4.13
C SER A 40 24.07 -0.93 3.33
N TYR A 41 22.85 -1.04 2.81
CA TYR A 41 22.41 -2.21 2.03
C TYR A 41 23.16 -2.31 0.69
N ILE A 42 23.32 -1.19 -0.02
CA ILE A 42 24.14 -1.11 -1.25
C ILE A 42 25.59 -1.53 -0.93
N SER A 43 26.15 -1.05 0.18
CA SER A 43 27.50 -1.40 0.59
C SER A 43 27.65 -2.88 0.95
N HIS A 44 26.63 -3.51 1.56
CA HIS A 44 26.66 -4.93 1.90
C HIS A 44 26.51 -5.83 0.69
N VAL A 45 25.73 -5.43 -0.32
CA VAL A 45 25.62 -6.17 -1.59
C VAL A 45 26.93 -6.08 -2.38
N GLU A 46 27.51 -4.87 -2.51
CA GLU A 46 28.80 -4.69 -3.20
C GLU A 46 29.98 -5.38 -2.48
N SER A 47 29.92 -5.54 -1.15
CA SER A 47 30.94 -6.25 -0.36
C SER A 47 30.64 -7.73 -0.14
N LEU A 48 29.63 -8.27 -0.83
CA LEU A 48 29.25 -9.69 -0.76
C LEU A 48 28.83 -10.16 0.63
N ARG A 49 28.48 -9.24 1.54
CA ARG A 49 27.90 -9.56 2.86
C ARG A 49 26.42 -9.90 2.77
N HIS A 50 25.74 -9.43 1.73
CA HIS A 50 24.37 -9.81 1.41
C HIS A 50 24.27 -10.48 0.05
N HIS A 51 23.25 -11.32 -0.11
CA HIS A 51 22.88 -11.85 -1.41
C HIS A 51 22.00 -10.81 -2.11
N PRO A 52 22.30 -10.44 -3.37
CA PRO A 52 21.39 -9.59 -4.12
C PRO A 52 20.05 -10.32 -4.31
N THR A 53 18.95 -9.62 -4.10
CA THR A 53 17.60 -10.12 -4.40
C THR A 53 17.20 -9.70 -5.81
N PHE A 54 16.23 -10.39 -6.40
CA PHE A 54 15.73 -10.00 -7.72
C PHE A 54 15.18 -8.57 -7.72
N GLU A 55 14.40 -8.21 -6.70
CA GLU A 55 13.90 -6.84 -6.53
C GLU A 55 15.02 -5.80 -6.51
N PHE A 56 16.11 -6.11 -5.81
CA PHE A 56 17.27 -5.23 -5.77
C PHE A 56 17.89 -5.06 -7.17
N ALA A 57 18.01 -6.15 -7.94
CA ALA A 57 18.48 -6.12 -9.32
C ALA A 57 17.52 -5.33 -10.24
N CYS A 58 16.21 -5.51 -10.13
CA CYS A 58 15.20 -4.77 -10.90
C CYS A 58 15.19 -3.28 -10.58
N ARG A 59 15.32 -2.91 -9.30
CA ARG A 59 15.40 -1.50 -8.90
C ARG A 59 16.72 -0.86 -9.33
N ALA A 60 17.82 -1.60 -9.26
CA ALA A 60 19.10 -1.15 -9.77
C ALA A 60 19.02 -0.96 -11.30
N GLU A 61 18.42 -1.90 -12.04
CA GLU A 61 18.18 -1.79 -13.48
C GLU A 61 17.29 -0.59 -13.81
N ALA A 62 16.21 -0.37 -13.06
CA ALA A 62 15.32 0.77 -13.27
C ALA A 62 15.99 2.14 -13.03
N VAL A 63 16.92 2.23 -12.07
CA VAL A 63 17.63 3.47 -11.75
C VAL A 63 18.87 3.66 -12.64
N LEU A 64 19.57 2.58 -12.98
CA LEU A 64 20.84 2.63 -13.70
C LEU A 64 20.69 2.45 -15.21
N ALA A 65 19.54 1.92 -15.66
CA ALA A 65 19.21 1.64 -17.06
C ALA A 65 20.39 0.97 -17.78
N SER A 66 20.76 -0.21 -17.30
CA SER A 66 21.92 -0.99 -17.74
C SER A 66 21.65 -1.85 -18.96
N GLY A 67 20.43 -1.83 -19.50
CA GLY A 67 20.08 -2.63 -20.69
C GLY A 67 20.02 -4.11 -20.39
N ASN A 68 19.52 -4.48 -19.19
CA ASN A 68 19.34 -5.85 -18.69
C ASN A 68 20.60 -6.56 -18.16
N GLU A 69 21.80 -5.95 -18.26
CA GLU A 69 23.05 -6.56 -17.76
C GLU A 69 23.00 -6.89 -16.25
N ILE A 70 22.35 -6.05 -15.44
CA ILE A 70 22.19 -6.30 -13.99
C ILE A 70 21.27 -7.50 -13.73
N ILE A 71 20.25 -7.68 -14.56
CA ILE A 71 19.28 -8.78 -14.46
C ILE A 71 19.91 -10.11 -14.88
N GLU A 72 20.73 -10.10 -15.93
CA GLU A 72 21.47 -11.28 -16.39
C GLU A 72 22.48 -11.73 -15.33
N ALA A 73 23.23 -10.79 -14.75
CA ALA A 73 24.17 -11.07 -13.67
C ALA A 73 23.47 -11.62 -12.42
N TYR A 74 22.23 -11.18 -12.13
CA TYR A 74 21.42 -11.75 -11.04
C TYR A 74 20.99 -13.19 -11.34
N THR A 75 20.55 -13.47 -12.56
CA THR A 75 20.05 -14.79 -12.97
C THR A 75 21.14 -15.87 -12.82
N GLY A 76 22.40 -15.51 -13.08
CA GLY A 76 23.56 -16.38 -12.82
C GLY A 76 23.79 -16.72 -11.33
N CYS A 77 23.11 -16.04 -10.39
CA CYS A 77 23.19 -16.31 -8.96
C CYS A 77 22.11 -17.30 -8.46
N LEU A 78 21.17 -17.75 -9.31
CA LEU A 78 20.12 -18.70 -8.93
C LEU A 78 20.66 -20.15 -8.94
N PRO A 79 20.34 -20.99 -7.94
CA PRO A 79 20.80 -22.37 -7.91
C PRO A 79 20.10 -23.22 -8.98
N THR A 80 20.88 -23.90 -9.81
CA THR A 80 20.39 -24.80 -10.85
C THR A 80 19.88 -26.10 -10.23
N GLY A 81 18.55 -26.28 -10.18
CA GLY A 81 17.92 -27.60 -10.00
C GLY A 81 17.01 -27.74 -8.78
N ALA A 82 15.72 -27.52 -8.98
CA ALA A 82 14.64 -28.17 -8.23
C ALA A 82 13.36 -28.13 -9.08
N LEU A 83 13.08 -29.24 -9.78
CA LEU A 83 11.84 -29.46 -10.53
C LEU A 83 10.78 -30.14 -9.64
N GLU A 84 9.63 -29.45 -9.46
CA GLU A 84 8.21 -29.89 -9.48
C GLU A 84 7.69 -30.93 -8.44
N PRO A 85 6.46 -30.76 -7.87
CA PRO A 85 5.22 -30.94 -8.65
C PRO A 85 4.06 -29.93 -8.43
N ALA A 86 3.55 -29.42 -9.55
CA ALA A 86 2.17 -29.29 -10.03
C ALA A 86 1.04 -28.81 -9.08
N ALA A 87 0.66 -27.53 -9.25
CA ALA A 87 -0.69 -27.11 -9.68
C ALA A 87 -0.61 -25.66 -10.20
N ARG A 88 -0.71 -25.48 -11.53
CA ARG A 88 -0.68 -24.17 -12.18
C ARG A 88 -2.07 -23.53 -12.14
N SER A 89 -2.19 -22.40 -11.44
CA SER A 89 -3.14 -21.32 -11.72
C SER A 89 -2.46 -19.97 -11.48
N GLY A 90 -2.49 -19.11 -12.49
CA GLY A 90 -1.67 -17.92 -12.66
C GLY A 90 -1.86 -16.82 -11.61
N TYR A 91 -0.79 -16.58 -10.86
CA TYR A 91 -0.34 -15.30 -10.31
C TYR A 91 1.06 -15.56 -9.74
N GLU A 92 2.13 -15.20 -10.43
CA GLU A 92 3.49 -15.33 -9.86
C GLU A 92 3.81 -14.08 -9.03
N PRO A 93 4.05 -14.23 -7.72
CA PRO A 93 4.21 -13.12 -6.79
C PRO A 93 5.47 -12.30 -7.09
N SER A 94 5.28 -10.98 -7.22
CA SER A 94 6.37 -10.00 -7.29
C SER A 94 7.24 -10.09 -6.02
N PRO A 95 8.55 -10.39 -6.11
CA PRO A 95 9.38 -10.71 -4.94
C PRO A 95 9.91 -9.44 -4.28
N MET A 96 8.99 -8.63 -3.78
CA MET A 96 9.26 -7.45 -2.95
C MET A 96 9.17 -7.84 -1.48
N LEU A 97 10.22 -8.53 -0.98
CA LEU A 97 10.19 -9.42 0.20
C LEU A 97 9.15 -10.55 0.01
N PRO A 98 9.24 -11.71 0.70
CA PRO A 98 8.02 -12.46 0.91
C PRO A 98 7.16 -11.54 1.78
N ALA A 99 6.22 -10.83 1.17
CA ALA A 99 5.02 -10.47 1.89
C ALA A 99 4.49 -11.82 2.36
N THR A 100 4.74 -12.14 3.63
CA THR A 100 4.20 -13.36 4.23
C THR A 100 2.69 -13.36 4.07
N ILE A 101 2.07 -12.21 3.80
CA ILE A 101 0.67 -12.09 3.44
C ILE A 101 0.43 -11.69 1.99
N VAL A 102 -0.60 -12.30 1.40
CA VAL A 102 -1.27 -11.86 0.17
C VAL A 102 -2.66 -11.38 0.56
N ILE A 103 -3.09 -10.27 -0.03
CA ILE A 103 -4.46 -9.78 0.07
C ILE A 103 -5.26 -10.30 -1.12
N GLU A 104 -6.11 -11.28 -0.88
CA GLU A 104 -6.91 -11.93 -1.91
C GLU A 104 -8.00 -10.98 -2.44
N ASP A 105 -8.68 -10.29 -1.54
CA ASP A 105 -9.69 -9.28 -1.86
C ASP A 105 -9.66 -8.21 -0.77
N GLU A 106 -9.58 -6.94 -1.16
CA GLU A 106 -9.75 -5.79 -0.26
C GLU A 106 -11.00 -5.01 -0.69
N LEU A 107 -11.91 -4.77 0.26
CA LEU A 107 -13.04 -3.86 0.12
C LEU A 107 -12.83 -2.69 1.07
N ALA A 108 -12.59 -1.51 0.51
CA ALA A 108 -12.45 -0.27 1.26
C ALA A 108 -13.62 0.66 0.95
N THR A 109 -14.42 1.01 1.97
CA THR A 109 -15.58 1.89 1.84
C THR A 109 -15.39 3.12 2.71
N LEU A 110 -15.53 4.30 2.11
CA LEU A 110 -15.61 5.57 2.82
C LEU A 110 -17.05 6.08 2.75
N THR A 111 -17.66 6.38 3.90
CA THR A 111 -19.03 6.92 3.99
C THR A 111 -18.99 8.31 4.58
N TYR A 112 -19.64 9.27 3.95
CA TYR A 112 -19.86 10.59 4.53
C TYR A 112 -21.22 10.64 5.20
N THR A 113 -21.25 10.95 6.50
CA THR A 113 -22.46 11.04 7.33
C THR A 113 -22.24 12.05 8.44
N ASP A 114 -23.16 13.00 8.61
CA ASP A 114 -23.16 13.97 9.71
C ASP A 114 -21.83 14.73 9.93
N ASP A 115 -21.18 15.18 8.86
CA ASP A 115 -19.84 15.82 8.90
C ASP A 115 -18.70 14.90 9.37
N TRP A 116 -18.89 13.59 9.30
CA TRP A 116 -17.87 12.59 9.51
C TRP A 116 -17.63 11.75 8.26
N TYR A 117 -16.38 11.36 8.08
CA TYR A 117 -16.02 10.28 7.20
C TYR A 117 -15.78 9.02 8.02
N VAL A 118 -16.57 7.99 7.76
CA VAL A 118 -16.44 6.65 8.35
C VAL A 118 -15.83 5.74 7.32
N CYS A 119 -14.61 5.28 7.59
CA CYS A 119 -13.89 4.32 6.76
C CYS A 119 -14.06 2.92 7.33
N ARG A 120 -14.42 1.96 6.47
CA ARG A 120 -14.42 0.54 6.77
C ARG A 120 -13.61 -0.19 5.71
N VAL A 121 -12.69 -1.03 6.15
CA VAL A 121 -11.86 -1.84 5.27
C VAL A 121 -11.95 -3.30 5.69
N GLU A 122 -12.23 -4.17 4.74
CA GLU A 122 -12.20 -5.62 4.90
C GLU A 122 -11.18 -6.22 3.94
N ARG A 123 -10.34 -7.11 4.45
CA ARG A 123 -9.29 -7.80 3.70
C ARG A 123 -9.40 -9.30 3.91
N LEU A 124 -9.45 -10.08 2.85
CA LEU A 124 -9.13 -11.49 2.92
C LEU A 124 -7.61 -11.66 2.85
N VAL A 125 -7.00 -11.98 3.98
CA VAL A 125 -5.54 -12.07 4.14
C VAL A 125 -5.14 -13.54 4.16
N ARG A 126 -4.23 -13.96 3.28
CA ARG A 126 -3.64 -15.30 3.27
C ARG A 126 -2.18 -15.24 3.68
N ASN A 127 -1.74 -16.11 4.58
CA ASN A 127 -0.32 -16.31 4.84
C ASN A 127 0.29 -17.27 3.80
N VAL A 128 1.20 -16.75 2.96
CA VAL A 128 1.95 -17.51 1.94
C VAL A 128 3.42 -17.73 2.35
N GLY A 129 3.81 -17.26 3.53
CA GLY A 129 5.15 -17.47 4.08
C GLY A 129 5.32 -18.82 4.76
N ASP A 130 6.53 -19.05 5.28
CA ASP A 130 6.93 -20.24 6.03
C ASP A 130 6.84 -20.07 7.55
N ARG A 131 6.43 -18.89 8.03
CA ARG A 131 6.33 -18.53 9.45
C ARG A 131 4.96 -17.94 9.79
N PRO A 132 4.51 -18.05 11.06
CA PRO A 132 3.29 -17.40 11.51
C PRO A 132 3.36 -15.87 11.40
N VAL A 133 2.26 -15.25 10.99
CA VAL A 133 2.09 -13.80 10.94
C VAL A 133 1.39 -13.33 12.19
N THR A 134 2.04 -12.45 12.94
CA THR A 134 1.52 -11.94 14.23
C THR A 134 0.93 -10.53 14.13
N THR A 135 1.12 -9.84 13.01
CA THR A 135 0.54 -8.50 12.78
C THR A 135 0.14 -8.25 11.33
N CYS A 136 -0.93 -7.48 11.12
CA CYS A 136 -1.33 -6.92 9.83
C CYS A 136 -1.12 -5.39 9.81
N PRO A 137 -0.21 -4.85 8.98
CA PRO A 137 0.03 -3.40 8.92
C PRO A 137 -1.11 -2.62 8.25
N VAL A 138 -1.46 -1.49 8.84
CA VAL A 138 -2.46 -0.54 8.35
C VAL A 138 -1.89 0.87 8.37
N ARG A 139 -2.32 1.69 7.41
CA ARG A 139 -2.02 3.11 7.35
C ARG A 139 -3.32 3.90 7.18
N ILE A 140 -3.45 4.94 7.99
CA ILE A 140 -4.51 5.94 7.91
C ILE A 140 -3.83 7.24 7.51
N ASP A 141 -4.22 7.78 6.36
CA ASP A 141 -3.75 9.07 5.86
C ASP A 141 -4.94 10.02 5.81
N VAL A 142 -4.75 11.22 6.35
CA VAL A 142 -5.71 12.32 6.23
C VAL A 142 -4.99 13.51 5.63
N ASP A 143 -5.63 14.21 4.69
CA ASP A 143 -5.13 15.48 4.18
C ASP A 143 -6.30 16.33 3.72
N ARG A 144 -6.67 17.36 4.48
CA ARG A 144 -7.78 18.23 4.09
C ARG A 144 -7.45 19.04 2.84
N PHE A 145 -6.20 19.46 2.67
CA PHE A 145 -5.76 20.36 1.61
C PHE A 145 -4.49 19.83 0.91
N PRO A 146 -4.58 18.69 0.18
CA PRO A 146 -3.42 18.05 -0.43
C PRO A 146 -2.67 18.96 -1.42
N ASP A 147 -3.38 19.92 -2.01
CA ASP A 147 -2.80 20.88 -2.96
C ASP A 147 -2.21 22.13 -2.27
N GLN A 148 -2.33 22.24 -0.93
CA GLN A 148 -1.85 23.37 -0.11
C GLN A 148 -1.10 22.87 1.14
N PRO A 149 0.13 22.34 0.98
CA PRO A 149 0.84 21.64 2.05
C PRO A 149 1.13 22.50 3.29
N GLY A 150 1.29 23.82 3.14
CA GLY A 150 1.45 24.74 4.26
C GLY A 150 0.21 24.83 5.15
N VAL A 151 -0.97 24.89 4.54
CA VAL A 151 -2.27 24.93 5.24
C VAL A 151 -2.54 23.60 5.94
N SER A 152 -2.31 22.47 5.25
CA SER A 152 -2.43 21.15 5.87
C SER A 152 -1.47 20.98 7.04
N ARG A 153 -0.21 21.41 6.90
CA ARG A 153 0.78 21.33 7.98
C ARG A 153 0.31 22.10 9.21
N GLN A 154 -0.15 23.33 9.04
CA GLN A 154 -0.66 24.13 10.16
C GLN A 154 -1.88 23.45 10.82
N LEU A 155 -2.86 23.02 10.02
CA LEU A 155 -4.06 22.34 10.52
C LEU A 155 -3.70 21.14 11.41
N TYR A 156 -2.78 20.29 10.97
CA TYR A 156 -2.42 19.09 11.71
C TYR A 156 -1.41 19.32 12.84
N GLN A 157 -0.68 20.42 12.83
CA GLN A 157 0.08 20.85 14.01
C GLN A 157 -0.87 21.29 15.13
N GLU A 158 -1.95 22.00 14.79
CA GLU A 158 -2.97 22.44 15.74
C GLU A 158 -3.88 21.29 16.19
N ARG A 159 -4.19 20.36 15.28
CA ARG A 159 -5.11 19.24 15.50
C ARG A 159 -4.50 17.93 14.96
N PRO A 160 -3.48 17.37 15.64
CA PRO A 160 -2.78 16.18 15.17
C PRO A 160 -3.69 14.96 15.20
N LEU A 161 -3.52 14.07 14.22
CA LEU A 161 -4.24 12.81 14.16
C LEU A 161 -3.80 11.88 15.29
N ARG A 162 -4.72 11.50 16.19
CA ARG A 162 -4.45 10.58 17.30
C ARG A 162 -5.41 9.41 17.24
N LEU A 163 -4.90 8.21 17.51
CA LEU A 163 -5.70 6.97 17.47
C LEU A 163 -6.94 7.04 18.39
N ALA A 164 -6.81 7.68 19.56
CA ALA A 164 -7.89 7.82 20.53
C ALA A 164 -9.10 8.62 19.99
N ASP A 165 -8.88 9.48 18.99
CA ASP A 165 -9.93 10.35 18.43
C ASP A 165 -10.67 9.68 17.25
N LEU A 166 -10.25 8.47 16.84
CA LEU A 166 -10.68 7.84 15.60
C LEU A 166 -11.80 6.81 15.76
N ASP A 167 -12.21 6.48 16.98
CA ASP A 167 -13.14 5.37 17.25
C ASP A 167 -12.70 4.10 16.51
N PHE A 168 -11.40 3.79 16.62
CA PHE A 168 -10.77 2.75 15.81
C PHE A 168 -11.10 1.37 16.36
N ALA A 169 -11.57 0.48 15.48
CA ALA A 169 -11.84 -0.92 15.81
C ALA A 169 -11.22 -1.84 14.76
N ALA A 170 -10.77 -3.03 15.17
CA ALA A 170 -10.25 -4.06 14.28
C ALA A 170 -10.57 -5.48 14.77
N ALA A 171 -10.79 -6.39 13.83
CA ALA A 171 -11.07 -7.79 14.08
C ALA A 171 -10.46 -8.70 13.00
N ALA A 172 -10.16 -9.95 13.38
CA ALA A 172 -9.83 -11.04 12.47
C ALA A 172 -10.88 -12.16 12.64
N GLY A 173 -11.72 -12.37 11.63
CA GLY A 173 -12.93 -13.17 11.80
C GLY A 173 -13.84 -12.54 12.86
N GLU A 174 -14.13 -13.29 13.91
CA GLU A 174 -14.94 -12.83 15.06
C GLU A 174 -14.08 -12.28 16.22
N GLU A 175 -12.75 -12.45 16.16
CA GLU A 175 -11.85 -12.08 17.24
C GLU A 175 -11.40 -10.62 17.12
N LEU A 176 -11.57 -9.84 18.19
CA LEU A 176 -11.06 -8.47 18.26
C LEU A 176 -9.53 -8.47 18.30
N MET A 177 -8.91 -7.50 17.62
CA MET A 177 -7.46 -7.34 17.52
C MET A 177 -6.98 -6.16 18.37
N ASP A 178 -5.88 -6.35 19.11
CA ASP A 178 -5.15 -5.23 19.71
C ASP A 178 -4.52 -4.38 18.60
N VAL A 179 -4.44 -3.07 18.83
CA VAL A 179 -3.92 -2.10 17.86
C VAL A 179 -2.70 -1.42 18.45
N ARG A 180 -1.56 -1.51 17.74
CA ARG A 180 -0.33 -0.83 18.14
C ARG A 180 0.01 0.27 17.16
N VAL A 181 0.18 1.49 17.65
CA VAL A 181 0.77 2.59 16.86
C VAL A 181 2.26 2.29 16.66
N THR A 182 2.67 2.16 15.40
CA THR A 182 4.07 1.91 15.03
C THR A 182 4.78 3.19 14.61
N ARG A 183 4.05 4.12 14.00
CA ARG A 183 4.56 5.45 13.65
C ARG A 183 3.42 6.44 13.63
N THR A 184 3.71 7.65 14.11
CA THR A 184 2.79 8.78 14.11
C THR A 184 3.41 9.91 13.27
N SER A 185 2.53 10.71 12.69
CA SER A 185 2.79 12.01 12.09
C SER A 185 1.53 12.84 12.30
N ASP A 186 1.67 14.16 12.18
CA ASP A 186 0.52 15.08 12.32
C ASP A 186 -0.66 14.70 11.42
N ALA A 187 -0.40 14.21 10.19
CA ALA A 187 -1.40 13.90 9.15
C ALA A 187 -1.60 12.40 8.85
N TYR A 188 -0.87 11.48 9.52
CA TYR A 188 -1.06 10.05 9.30
C TYR A 188 -0.66 9.19 10.49
N LEU A 189 -1.29 8.00 10.59
CA LEU A 189 -0.93 6.95 11.54
C LEU A 189 -0.55 5.68 10.80
N LYS A 190 0.54 5.04 11.25
CA LYS A 190 0.85 3.66 10.90
C LYS A 190 0.56 2.77 12.10
N LEU A 191 -0.28 1.77 11.87
CA LEU A 191 -0.79 0.86 12.87
C LEU A 191 -0.34 -0.57 12.53
N ALA A 192 -0.09 -1.37 13.55
CA ALA A 192 -0.02 -2.82 13.46
C ALA A 192 -1.25 -3.38 14.15
N LEU A 193 -2.12 -4.06 13.40
CA LEU A 193 -3.20 -4.86 13.97
C LEU A 193 -2.57 -6.16 14.44
N VAL A 194 -2.62 -6.44 15.73
CA VAL A 194 -2.02 -7.63 16.32
C VAL A 194 -3.00 -8.79 16.22
N PHE A 195 -2.55 -9.93 15.73
CA PHE A 195 -3.31 -11.20 15.75
C PHE A 195 -3.34 -11.76 17.19
N GLY A 196 -3.99 -11.01 18.06
CA GLY A 196 -4.05 -11.24 19.49
C GLY A 196 -4.78 -10.10 20.19
N ASN A 197 -5.28 -10.39 21.39
CA ASN A 197 -5.89 -9.44 22.30
C ASN A 197 -5.54 -9.76 23.76
N ALA A 198 -6.14 -9.08 24.73
CA ALA A 198 -5.92 -9.38 26.15
C ALA A 198 -6.24 -10.83 26.57
N ARG A 199 -7.08 -11.54 25.82
CA ARG A 199 -7.56 -12.90 26.13
C ARG A 199 -6.77 -13.99 25.42
N ALA A 200 -6.33 -13.75 24.18
CA ALA A 200 -5.71 -14.78 23.37
C ALA A 200 -4.66 -14.23 22.39
N ARG A 201 -3.84 -15.14 21.86
CA ARG A 201 -3.01 -14.93 20.67
C ARG A 201 -3.49 -15.88 19.60
N PHE A 202 -3.67 -15.39 18.38
CA PHE A 202 -4.23 -16.15 17.26
C PHE A 202 -3.44 -15.83 15.98
N PRO A 203 -2.12 -16.08 15.96
CA PRO A 203 -1.29 -15.78 14.79
C PRO A 203 -1.83 -16.52 13.57
N LEU A 204 -1.71 -15.90 12.39
CA LEU A 204 -2.10 -16.52 11.13
C LEU A 204 -0.96 -17.45 10.68
N TYR A 205 -1.16 -18.77 10.73
CA TYR A 205 -0.13 -19.75 10.40
C TYR A 205 0.06 -19.90 8.87
N PRO A 206 1.20 -20.44 8.41
CA PRO A 206 1.45 -20.71 7.00
C PRO A 206 0.29 -21.44 6.31
N GLY A 207 -0.13 -20.94 5.15
CA GLY A 207 -1.24 -21.48 4.35
C GLY A 207 -2.63 -21.03 4.78
N GLU A 208 -2.79 -20.53 6.02
CA GLU A 208 -4.09 -20.08 6.53
C GLU A 208 -4.54 -18.77 5.89
N GLN A 209 -5.84 -18.53 5.97
CA GLN A 209 -6.46 -17.27 5.57
C GLN A 209 -7.46 -16.81 6.62
N THR A 210 -7.62 -15.50 6.76
CA THR A 210 -8.63 -14.90 7.62
C THR A 210 -9.12 -13.57 7.06
N ARG A 211 -10.33 -13.16 7.46
CA ARG A 211 -10.86 -11.84 7.14
C ARG A 211 -10.43 -10.85 8.21
N VAL A 212 -9.57 -9.90 7.85
CA VAL A 212 -9.19 -8.78 8.70
C VAL A 212 -10.08 -7.59 8.36
N ALA A 213 -10.87 -7.12 9.32
CA ALA A 213 -11.71 -5.95 9.18
C ALA A 213 -11.22 -4.85 10.13
N TYR A 214 -11.22 -3.60 9.68
CA TYR A 214 -10.99 -2.46 10.55
C TYR A 214 -11.82 -1.25 10.11
N SER A 215 -12.15 -0.40 11.08
CA SER A 215 -12.89 0.83 10.85
C SER A 215 -12.36 1.97 11.69
N TYR A 216 -12.59 3.18 11.20
CA TYR A 216 -12.29 4.42 11.90
C TYR A 216 -13.15 5.55 11.35
N ARG A 217 -13.32 6.60 12.14
CA ARG A 217 -14.00 7.83 11.74
C ARG A 217 -13.09 9.03 11.90
N VAL A 218 -13.28 10.03 11.05
CA VAL A 218 -12.55 11.29 11.08
C VAL A 218 -13.52 12.42 10.78
N PRO A 219 -13.43 13.57 11.48
CA PRO A 219 -14.23 14.73 11.13
C PRO A 219 -13.93 15.21 9.71
N ALA A 220 -14.95 15.67 8.99
CA ALA A 220 -14.80 16.28 7.66
C ALA A 220 -13.93 17.55 7.69
N SER A 221 -13.80 18.19 8.84
CA SER A 221 -12.85 19.31 9.02
C SER A 221 -11.39 18.89 8.91
N GLN A 222 -11.08 17.61 9.10
CA GLN A 222 -9.73 17.04 8.98
C GLN A 222 -9.58 16.19 7.71
N TYR A 223 -10.63 15.50 7.25
CA TYR A 223 -10.55 14.67 6.05
C TYR A 223 -10.80 15.47 4.76
N GLY A 224 -9.94 15.32 3.76
CA GLY A 224 -10.10 15.94 2.43
C GLY A 224 -11.10 15.24 1.51
N GLN A 225 -11.41 15.86 0.37
CA GLN A 225 -12.31 15.26 -0.62
C GLN A 225 -11.58 14.28 -1.56
N TRP A 226 -10.89 13.32 -0.96
CA TRP A 226 -10.19 12.24 -1.66
C TRP A 226 -10.16 10.98 -0.79
N PHE A 227 -10.11 9.81 -1.40
CA PHE A 227 -9.94 8.54 -0.70
C PHE A 227 -8.96 7.67 -1.48
N GLN A 228 -7.86 7.26 -0.84
CA GLN A 228 -6.81 6.51 -1.52
C GLN A 228 -6.46 5.22 -0.78
N ARG A 229 -6.25 4.17 -1.58
CA ARG A 229 -5.65 2.91 -1.15
C ARG A 229 -4.33 2.68 -1.88
N GLU A 230 -3.27 2.50 -1.13
CA GLU A 230 -1.94 2.16 -1.66
C GLU A 230 -1.70 0.66 -1.53
N VAL A 231 -1.31 0.02 -2.64
CA VAL A 231 -1.04 -1.42 -2.71
C VAL A 231 0.35 -1.68 -2.14
N ARG A 232 0.39 -1.98 -0.84
CA ARG A 232 1.63 -2.24 -0.08
C ARG A 232 1.97 -3.73 0.04
N PHE A 233 1.02 -4.60 -0.29
CA PHE A 233 1.13 -6.05 -0.29
C PHE A 233 0.64 -6.55 -1.65
N PRO A 234 1.04 -7.76 -2.10
CA PRO A 234 0.41 -8.38 -3.26
C PRO A 234 -1.10 -8.42 -3.05
N THR A 235 -1.85 -7.76 -3.94
CA THR A 235 -3.31 -7.63 -3.84
C THR A 235 -3.95 -8.09 -5.14
N ARG A 236 -4.71 -9.20 -5.09
CA ARG A 236 -5.34 -9.76 -6.29
C ARG A 236 -6.53 -8.95 -6.75
N ALA A 237 -7.36 -8.46 -5.82
CA ALA A 237 -8.47 -7.60 -6.11
C ALA A 237 -8.62 -6.50 -5.05
N LEU A 238 -8.96 -5.30 -5.52
CA LEU A 238 -9.25 -4.14 -4.68
C LEU A 238 -10.53 -3.47 -5.17
N THR A 239 -11.47 -3.29 -4.27
CA THR A 239 -12.69 -2.50 -4.48
C THR A 239 -12.64 -1.28 -3.57
N VAL A 240 -12.69 -0.09 -4.16
CA VAL A 240 -12.76 1.19 -3.45
C VAL A 240 -14.14 1.77 -3.69
N SER A 241 -14.84 2.07 -2.59
CA SER A 241 -16.21 2.56 -2.58
C SER A 241 -16.31 3.86 -1.81
N LEU A 242 -17.14 4.77 -2.32
CA LEU A 242 -17.47 6.04 -1.69
C LEU A 242 -19.00 6.16 -1.61
N ARG A 243 -19.52 6.36 -0.40
CA ARG A 243 -20.94 6.54 -0.11
C ARG A 243 -21.19 7.98 0.31
N LEU A 244 -21.99 8.70 -0.46
CA LEU A 244 -22.33 10.10 -0.23
C LEU A 244 -23.85 10.30 -0.25
N PRO A 245 -24.41 11.22 0.56
CA PRO A 245 -25.80 11.64 0.40
C PRO A 245 -26.06 12.24 -0.98
N GLU A 246 -27.15 11.84 -1.64
CA GLU A 246 -27.56 12.35 -2.95
C GLU A 246 -27.78 13.86 -2.93
N SER A 247 -28.26 14.39 -1.80
CA SER A 247 -28.52 15.82 -1.59
C SER A 247 -27.29 16.72 -1.76
N LEU A 248 -26.07 16.18 -1.68
CA LEU A 248 -24.83 16.93 -1.86
C LEU A 248 -24.42 17.08 -3.32
N GLY A 249 -25.09 16.38 -4.25
CA GLY A 249 -24.85 16.49 -5.69
C GLY A 249 -23.37 16.31 -6.06
N ALA A 250 -22.72 15.30 -5.49
CA ALA A 250 -21.27 15.15 -5.59
C ALA A 250 -20.82 14.69 -6.99
N GLU A 251 -19.81 15.35 -7.53
CA GLU A 251 -19.09 14.90 -8.72
C GLU A 251 -17.89 14.05 -8.29
N VAL A 252 -17.82 12.80 -8.75
CA VAL A 252 -16.78 11.84 -8.32
C VAL A 252 -15.96 11.35 -9.50
N GLY A 253 -14.64 11.52 -9.42
CA GLY A 253 -13.66 10.98 -10.35
C GLY A 253 -12.76 9.94 -9.69
N ALA A 254 -12.12 9.11 -10.51
CA ALA A 254 -11.19 8.09 -10.04
C ALA A 254 -9.89 8.05 -10.85
N GLU A 255 -8.79 7.70 -10.18
CA GLU A 255 -7.47 7.63 -10.78
C GLU A 255 -6.68 6.45 -10.21
N VAL A 256 -5.85 5.83 -11.05
CA VAL A 256 -4.80 4.92 -10.62
C VAL A 256 -3.45 5.53 -10.95
N LEU A 257 -2.61 5.69 -9.93
CA LEU A 257 -1.24 6.16 -10.06
C LEU A 257 -0.31 4.95 -9.90
N SER A 258 0.57 4.74 -10.86
CA SER A 258 1.58 3.67 -10.86
C SER A 258 2.86 4.16 -11.54
N TYR A 259 3.90 3.33 -11.59
CA TYR A 259 5.10 3.66 -12.36
C TYR A 259 4.83 3.77 -13.87
N ALA A 260 3.76 3.13 -14.37
CA ALA A 260 3.34 3.21 -15.76
C ALA A 260 2.63 4.54 -16.10
N GLY A 261 2.41 5.40 -15.10
CA GLY A 261 1.74 6.68 -15.24
C GLY A 261 0.43 6.77 -14.47
N ILE A 262 -0.32 7.84 -14.74
CA ILE A 262 -1.63 8.14 -14.15
C ILE A 262 -2.70 7.78 -15.16
N LYS A 263 -3.70 7.01 -14.75
CA LYS A 263 -4.86 6.66 -15.58
C LYS A 263 -6.16 6.99 -14.86
N SER A 264 -7.02 7.77 -15.52
CA SER A 264 -8.33 8.17 -15.01
C SER A 264 -9.41 7.13 -15.35
N TYR A 265 -10.40 7.03 -14.48
CA TYR A 265 -11.54 6.11 -14.59
C TYR A 265 -12.82 6.81 -14.12
N THR A 266 -13.95 6.32 -14.61
CA THR A 266 -15.28 6.71 -14.11
C THR A 266 -15.79 5.60 -13.18
N PRO A 267 -16.03 5.88 -11.89
CA PRO A 267 -16.65 4.91 -10.99
C PRO A 267 -18.02 4.46 -11.47
N THR A 268 -18.37 3.21 -11.21
CA THR A 268 -19.76 2.75 -11.31
C THR A 268 -20.60 3.44 -10.25
N VAL A 269 -21.78 3.92 -10.62
CA VAL A 269 -22.70 4.63 -9.73
C VAL A 269 -23.94 3.78 -9.49
N ALA A 270 -24.34 3.67 -8.22
CA ALA A 270 -25.60 3.06 -7.81
C ALA A 270 -26.32 3.98 -6.81
N HIS A 271 -27.63 4.10 -6.95
CA HIS A 271 -28.48 4.86 -6.03
C HIS A 271 -29.15 3.87 -5.08
N ALA A 272 -29.10 4.14 -3.78
CA ALA A 272 -29.78 3.38 -2.75
C ALA A 272 -31.10 4.06 -2.36
N ASP A 273 -32.06 3.26 -1.89
CA ASP A 273 -33.40 3.74 -1.51
C ASP A 273 -33.37 4.73 -0.33
N ASP A 274 -32.28 4.76 0.45
CA ASP A 274 -32.06 5.66 1.58
C ASP A 274 -31.55 7.06 1.19
N GLY A 275 -31.49 7.38 -0.12
CA GLY A 275 -30.96 8.64 -0.63
C GLY A 275 -29.43 8.72 -0.61
N THR A 276 -28.74 7.58 -0.50
CA THR A 276 -27.27 7.49 -0.65
C THR A 276 -26.89 7.13 -2.08
N VAL A 277 -25.85 7.77 -2.60
CA VAL A 277 -25.19 7.41 -3.85
C VAL A 277 -23.89 6.67 -3.55
N LEU A 278 -23.73 5.48 -4.13
CA LEU A 278 -22.55 4.64 -4.02
C LEU A 278 -21.73 4.72 -5.31
N HIS A 279 -20.51 5.24 -5.20
CA HIS A 279 -19.51 5.25 -6.28
C HIS A 279 -18.49 4.15 -6.03
N THR A 280 -18.36 3.21 -6.97
CA THR A 280 -17.52 2.02 -6.81
C THR A 280 -16.50 1.91 -7.94
N MET A 281 -15.26 1.60 -7.59
CA MET A 281 -14.23 1.22 -8.54
C MET A 281 -13.59 -0.10 -8.11
N ARG A 282 -13.54 -1.07 -9.02
CA ARG A 282 -12.89 -2.38 -8.79
C ARG A 282 -11.70 -2.54 -9.73
N MET A 283 -10.59 -2.97 -9.14
CA MET A 283 -9.34 -3.26 -9.83
C MET A 283 -8.89 -4.69 -9.52
N ARG A 284 -8.20 -5.30 -10.48
CA ARG A 284 -7.56 -6.62 -10.35
C ARG A 284 -6.09 -6.50 -10.73
N GLU A 285 -5.28 -7.40 -10.18
CA GLU A 285 -3.86 -7.54 -10.54
C GLU A 285 -3.08 -6.22 -10.44
N LEU A 286 -3.26 -5.50 -9.32
CA LEU A 286 -2.58 -4.23 -9.10
C LEU A 286 -1.09 -4.45 -8.82
N LEU A 287 -0.27 -3.63 -9.44
CA LEU A 287 1.17 -3.60 -9.19
C LEU A 287 1.43 -3.07 -7.79
N LEU A 288 2.46 -3.59 -7.12
CA LEU A 288 2.92 -3.03 -5.86
C LEU A 288 3.22 -1.54 -6.02
N THR A 289 2.94 -0.76 -4.97
CA THR A 289 3.02 0.71 -4.94
C THR A 289 1.97 1.45 -5.78
N SER A 290 1.09 0.75 -6.49
CA SER A 290 -0.06 1.40 -7.14
C SER A 290 -0.94 2.10 -6.11
N GLN A 291 -1.45 3.26 -6.47
CA GLN A 291 -2.37 4.03 -5.65
C GLN A 291 -3.69 4.15 -6.39
N VAL A 292 -4.76 3.65 -5.78
CA VAL A 292 -6.12 3.75 -6.29
C VAL A 292 -6.82 4.85 -5.52
N ARG A 293 -7.23 5.91 -6.22
CA ARG A 293 -7.76 7.15 -5.62
C ARG A 293 -9.13 7.49 -6.18
N LEU A 294 -10.09 7.77 -5.30
CA LEU A 294 -11.31 8.52 -5.61
C LEU A 294 -11.12 9.98 -5.19
N ARG A 295 -11.63 10.93 -5.98
CA ARG A 295 -11.71 12.36 -5.63
C ARG A 295 -13.12 12.84 -5.90
N TRP A 296 -13.61 13.75 -5.08
CA TRP A 296 -14.93 14.33 -5.30
C TRP A 296 -14.97 15.83 -5.03
N ARG A 297 -16.05 16.46 -5.48
CA ARG A 297 -16.44 17.81 -5.10
C ARG A 297 -17.94 17.83 -4.85
N PHE A 298 -18.36 18.50 -3.78
CA PHE A 298 -19.78 18.74 -3.55
C PHE A 298 -20.26 19.90 -4.41
N ALA A 299 -21.54 19.85 -4.81
CA ALA A 299 -22.16 20.99 -5.46
C ALA A 299 -22.08 22.23 -4.55
N ALA A 300 -21.86 23.41 -5.13
CA ALA A 300 -21.96 24.65 -4.37
C ALA A 300 -23.37 24.74 -3.74
N PRO A 301 -23.49 25.26 -2.50
CA PRO A 301 -24.79 25.52 -1.93
C PRO A 301 -25.58 26.40 -2.90
N ARG A 302 -26.78 25.96 -3.32
CA ARG A 302 -27.69 26.85 -4.04
C ARG A 302 -28.08 27.95 -3.06
N VAL A 303 -27.42 29.11 -3.17
CA VAL A 303 -27.88 30.32 -2.50
C VAL A 303 -29.22 30.66 -3.15
N SER A 304 -30.31 30.33 -2.47
CA SER A 304 -31.64 30.82 -2.85
C SER A 304 -31.57 32.34 -2.81
N ALA A 305 -31.65 32.98 -3.99
CA ALA A 305 -31.75 34.43 -4.07
C ALA A 305 -32.92 34.89 -3.17
N PRO A 306 -32.74 35.95 -2.37
CA PRO A 306 -33.83 36.47 -1.57
C PRO A 306 -34.97 36.83 -2.52
N ARG A 307 -36.16 36.28 -2.24
CA ARG A 307 -37.40 36.66 -2.91
C ARG A 307 -37.60 38.15 -2.62
N ALA A 308 -37.40 39.00 -3.61
CA ALA A 308 -37.77 40.40 -3.52
C ALA A 308 -39.29 40.47 -3.30
N ALA A 309 -39.70 41.06 -2.18
CA ALA A 309 -41.05 41.51 -1.91
C ALA A 309 -41.04 43.04 -1.93
#